data_AF-A0A653AD86-F1
#
_entry.id   AF-A0A653AD86-F1
#
_cell.length_a   1.000
_cell.length_b   1.000
_cell.length_c   1.000
_cell.angle_alpha   90.00
_cell.angle_beta   90.00
_cell.angle_gamma   90.00
#
_symmetry.space_group_name_H-M   'P 1'
#
loop_
_entity.id
_entity.type
_entity.pdbx_description
1 polymer ?
#
loop_
_entity_poly.entity_id
_entity_poly.type
_entity_poly.pdbx_seq_one_letter_code
_entity_poly.pdbx_strand_id
1 'polypeptide(L)'
;MLLSTLLQAAADAGIGTMGAGLGAGLATIGAGLGIGKIGGAAMEGIARQPEAAGDIRMNMIIAAALVEGVALFAVVVCGFIL
;
A
#
# COMPACT_ATOMS: atom_id res chain seq x y z
N MET A 1 -29.32 10.01 -27.53
CA MET A 1 -29.00 10.83 -26.34
C MET A 1 -29.04 9.96 -25.08
N LEU A 2 -30.20 9.50 -24.60
CA LEU A 2 -30.30 8.74 -23.35
C LEU A 2 -29.71 7.32 -23.44
N LEU A 3 -29.96 6.60 -24.54
CA LEU A 3 -29.37 5.28 -24.78
C LEU A 3 -27.83 5.34 -24.94
N SER A 4 -27.33 6.37 -25.62
CA SER A 4 -25.90 6.59 -25.81
C SER A 4 -25.19 6.94 -24.49
N THR A 5 -25.82 7.73 -23.61
CA THR A 5 -25.26 8.03 -22.28
C THR A 5 -25.24 6.81 -21.37
N LEU A 6 -26.27 5.95 -21.43
CA LEU A 6 -26.33 4.73 -20.64
C LEU A 6 -25.26 3.71 -21.09
N LEU A 7 -25.05 3.59 -22.40
CA LEU A 7 -24.05 2.69 -22.96
C LEU A 7 -22.61 3.13 -22.60
N GLN A 8 -22.37 4.45 -22.58
CA GLN A 8 -21.07 5.01 -22.19
C GLN A 8 -20.80 4.82 -20.69
N ALA A 9 -21.78 5.06 -19.82
CA ALA A 9 -21.65 4.82 -18.39
C ALA A 9 -21.36 3.33 -18.06
N ALA A 10 -21.96 2.40 -18.79
CA ALA A 10 -21.68 0.97 -18.64
C ALA A 10 -20.25 0.58 -19.05
N ALA A 11 -19.68 1.24 -20.07
CA ALA A 11 -18.30 1.01 -20.50
C ALA A 11 -17.28 1.58 -19.50
N ASP A 12 -17.53 2.77 -18.94
CA ASP A 12 -16.63 3.44 -18.02
C ASP A 12 -16.46 2.68 -16.69
N ALA A 13 -17.51 1.97 -16.22
CA ALA A 13 -17.45 1.15 -15.03
C ALA A 13 -16.43 -0.01 -15.12
N GLY A 14 -16.23 -0.58 -16.32
CA GLY A 14 -15.27 -1.67 -16.54
C GLY A 14 -13.81 -1.20 -16.47
N ILE A 15 -13.53 0.03 -16.94
CA ILE A 15 -12.17 0.59 -16.91
C ILE A 15 -11.80 1.02 -15.49
N GLY A 16 -12.75 1.60 -14.74
CA GLY A 16 -12.54 2.00 -13.35
C GLY A 16 -12.19 0.82 -12.44
N THR A 17 -12.95 -0.27 -12.52
CA THR A 17 -12.72 -1.48 -11.71
C THR A 17 -11.38 -2.16 -12.03
N MET A 18 -11.00 -2.25 -13.30
CA MET A 18 -9.69 -2.77 -13.70
C MET A 18 -8.54 -1.88 -13.17
N GLY A 19 -8.68 -0.56 -13.31
CA GLY A 19 -7.70 0.41 -12.80
C GLY A 19 -7.54 0.31 -11.28
N ALA A 20 -8.63 0.15 -10.55
CA ALA A 20 -8.63 -0.02 -9.11
C ALA A 20 -7.93 -1.31 -8.65
N GLY A 21 -8.19 -2.43 -9.33
CA GLY A 21 -7.52 -3.70 -9.05
C GLY A 21 -6.00 -3.61 -9.25
N LEU A 22 -5.56 -2.97 -10.34
CA LEU A 22 -4.12 -2.74 -10.59
C LEU A 22 -3.51 -1.79 -9.57
N GLY A 23 -4.19 -0.68 -9.25
CA GLY A 23 -3.74 0.30 -8.26
C GLY A 23 -3.53 -0.31 -6.88
N ALA A 24 -4.50 -1.09 -6.40
CA ALA A 24 -4.39 -1.80 -5.12
C ALA A 24 -3.25 -2.83 -5.12
N GLY A 25 -3.08 -3.57 -6.21
CA GLY A 25 -1.97 -4.54 -6.36
C GLY A 25 -0.59 -3.88 -6.35
N LEU A 26 -0.42 -2.77 -7.07
CA LEU A 26 0.86 -2.04 -7.08
C LEU A 26 1.16 -1.40 -5.72
N ALA A 27 0.15 -0.84 -5.04
CA ALA A 27 0.32 -0.27 -3.71
C ALA A 27 0.77 -1.31 -2.67
N THR A 28 0.15 -2.50 -2.69
CA THR A 28 0.52 -3.60 -1.77
C THR A 28 1.92 -4.15 -2.04
N ILE A 29 2.34 -4.26 -3.31
CA ILE A 29 3.72 -4.64 -3.66
C ILE A 29 4.72 -3.60 -3.12
N GLY A 30 4.46 -2.30 -3.33
CA GLY A 30 5.30 -1.23 -2.82
C GLY A 30 5.44 -1.25 -1.30
N ALA A 31 4.33 -1.45 -0.59
CA ALA A 31 4.30 -1.55 0.86
C ALA A 31 5.11 -2.74 1.38
N GLY A 32 4.89 -3.93 0.81
CA GLY A 32 5.60 -5.15 1.19
C GLY A 32 7.11 -5.03 1.01
N LEU A 33 7.56 -4.44 -0.10
CA LEU A 33 8.99 -4.18 -0.35
C LEU A 33 9.58 -3.17 0.65
N GLY A 34 8.84 -2.10 0.97
CA GLY A 34 9.26 -1.09 1.93
C GLY A 34 9.41 -1.65 3.35
N ILE A 35 8.36 -2.33 3.84
CA ILE A 35 8.34 -2.93 5.18
C ILE A 35 9.37 -4.04 5.29
N GLY A 36 9.53 -4.89 4.26
CA GLY A 36 10.54 -5.93 4.23
C GLY A 36 11.97 -5.39 4.38
N LYS A 37 12.28 -4.28 3.70
CA LYS A 37 13.58 -3.59 3.84
C LYS A 37 13.77 -3.00 5.24
N ILE A 38 12.75 -2.34 5.79
CA ILE A 38 12.78 -1.76 7.13
C ILE A 38 13.01 -2.85 8.18
N GLY A 39 12.25 -3.95 8.11
CA GLY A 39 12.39 -5.10 9.01
C GLY A 39 13.77 -5.75 8.91
N GLY A 40 14.27 -5.99 7.68
CA GLY A 40 15.60 -6.55 7.46
C GLY A 40 16.71 -5.69 8.08
N ALA A 41 16.69 -4.38 7.80
CA ALA A 41 17.65 -3.43 8.37
C ALA A 41 17.58 -3.36 9.91
N ALA A 42 16.38 -3.44 10.48
CA ALA A 42 16.19 -3.46 11.92
C ALA A 42 16.77 -4.73 12.56
N MET A 43 16.56 -5.91 11.96
CA MET A 43 17.11 -7.17 12.46
C MET A 43 18.63 -7.17 12.42
N GLU A 44 19.20 -6.69 11.32
CA GLU A 44 20.64 -6.48 11.19
C GLU A 44 21.20 -5.49 12.22
N GLY A 45 20.48 -4.38 12.48
CA GLY A 45 20.86 -3.40 13.50
C GLY A 45 20.85 -4.00 14.90
N ILE A 46 19.79 -4.74 15.25
CA ILE A 46 19.65 -5.42 16.54
C ILE A 46 20.72 -6.49 16.72
N ALA A 47 21.06 -7.24 15.68
CA ALA A 47 22.12 -8.24 15.74
C ALA A 47 23.50 -7.62 16.02
N ARG A 48 23.75 -6.40 15.54
CA ARG A 48 25.02 -5.67 15.78
C ARG A 48 25.07 -4.94 17.12
N GLN A 49 23.93 -4.45 17.60
CA GLN A 49 23.80 -3.71 18.87
C GLN A 49 22.55 -4.16 19.64
N PRO A 50 22.63 -5.28 20.38
CA PRO A 50 21.50 -5.82 21.12
C PRO A 50 20.96 -4.87 22.21
N GLU A 51 21.82 -4.03 22.76
CA GLU A 51 21.46 -3.05 23.81
C GLU A 51 20.50 -1.98 23.28
N ALA A 52 20.58 -1.66 21.98
CA ALA A 52 19.73 -0.68 21.31
C ALA A 52 18.43 -1.28 20.76
N ALA A 53 18.11 -2.54 21.05
CA ALA A 53 17.01 -3.24 20.39
C ALA A 53 15.62 -2.63 20.63
N GLY A 54 15.41 -2.01 21.80
CA GLY A 54 14.17 -1.29 22.09
C GLY A 54 13.96 -0.11 21.14
N ASP A 55 14.98 0.73 20.98
CA ASP A 55 14.93 1.94 20.14
C ASP A 55 14.86 1.59 18.66
N ILE A 56 15.64 0.59 18.21
CA ILE A 56 15.58 0.12 16.82
C ILE A 56 14.18 -0.40 16.48
N ARG A 57 13.57 -1.20 17.37
CA ARG A 57 12.21 -1.71 17.14
C ARG A 57 11.17 -0.59 17.12
N MET A 58 11.28 0.41 18.00
CA MET A 58 10.39 1.57 18.01
C MET A 58 10.46 2.33 16.67
N ASN A 59 11.67 2.67 16.23
CA ASN A 59 11.90 3.38 14.98
C ASN A 59 11.45 2.58 13.76
N MET A 60 11.69 1.26 13.76
CA MET A 60 11.21 0.33 12.73
C MET A 60 9.68 0.36 12.62
N ILE A 61 8.96 0.29 13.75
CA ILE A 61 7.49 0.31 13.76
C ILE A 61 6.96 1.65 13.25
N ILE A 62 7.55 2.78 13.66
CA ILE A 62 7.14 4.11 13.19
C ILE A 62 7.34 4.21 11.66
N ALA A 63 8.51 3.80 11.15
CA ALA A 63 8.77 3.81 9.71
C ALA A 63 7.82 2.87 8.95
N ALA A 64 7.57 1.67 9.46
CA ALA A 64 6.62 0.73 8.86
C ALA A 64 5.18 1.28 8.87
N ALA A 65 4.76 1.95 9.94
CA ALA A 65 3.44 2.58 10.04
C ALA A 65 3.25 3.73 9.03
N LEU A 66 4.30 4.50 8.74
CA LEU A 66 4.25 5.54 7.71
C LEU A 66 4.10 4.94 6.31
N VAL A 67 4.78 3.83 6.02
CA VAL A 67 4.63 3.09 4.75
C VAL A 67 3.21 2.53 4.63
N GLU A 68 2.71 1.89 5.69
CA GLU A 68 1.33 1.38 5.74
C GLU A 68 0.28 2.49 5.61
N GLY A 69 0.52 3.67 6.17
CA GLY A 69 -0.41 4.80 6.05
C GLY A 69 -0.68 5.19 4.60
N VAL A 70 0.36 5.23 3.76
CA VAL A 70 0.23 5.53 2.33
C VAL A 70 -0.39 4.35 1.57
N ALA A 71 0.01 3.12 1.90
CA ALA A 71 -0.51 1.91 1.27
C ALA A 71 -2.01 1.72 1.52
N LEU A 72 -2.45 1.84 2.78
CA LEU A 72 -3.86 1.77 3.15
C LEU A 72 -4.67 2.87 2.49
N PHE A 73 -4.15 4.09 2.41
CA PHE A 73 -4.83 5.16 1.69
C PHE A 73 -5.09 4.78 0.22
N ALA A 74 -4.07 4.26 -0.47
CA ALA A 74 -4.21 3.82 -1.85
C ALA A 74 -5.20 2.65 -2.01
N VAL A 75 -5.14 1.65 -1.12
CA VAL A 75 -6.06 0.50 -1.14
C VAL A 75 -7.50 0.93 -0.85
N VAL A 76 -7.72 1.84 0.10
CA VAL A 76 -9.06 2.37 0.42
C VAL A 76 -9.63 3.14 -0.76
N VAL A 77 -8.85 4.00 -1.42
CA VAL A 77 -9.30 4.72 -2.61
C VAL A 77 -9.66 3.75 -3.74
N CYS A 78 -8.84 2.73 -3.98
CA CYS A 78 -9.16 1.70 -4.97
C CYS A 78 -10.41 0.90 -4.57
N GLY A 79 -10.58 0.59 -3.29
CA GLY A 79 -11.74 -0.13 -2.76
C GLY A 79 -13.06 0.64 -2.90
N PHE A 80 -13.04 1.98 -2.94
CA PHE A 80 -14.23 2.79 -3.25
C PHE A 80 -14.61 2.79 -4.75
N ILE A 81 -13.71 2.32 -5.64
CA ILE A 81 -13.92 2.25 -7.08
C ILE A 81 -14.37 0.85 -7.52
N LEU A 82 -13.97 -0.19 -6.78
CA LEU A 82 -14.42 -1.58 -6.96
C LEU A 82 -15.90 -1.74 -6.54
#